data_AF-A0A9W8XGZ9-F1
#
_entry.id   AF-A0A9W8XGZ9-F1
#
_cell.length_a   1.000
_cell.length_b   1.000
_cell.length_c   1.000
_cell.angle_alpha   90.00
_cell.angle_beta   90.00
_cell.angle_gamma   90.00
#
_symmetry.space_group_name_H-M   'P 1'
#
loop_
_entity.id
_entity.type
_entity.pdbx_description
1 polymer ?
#
loop_
_entity_poly.entity_id
_entity_poly.type
_entity_poly.pdbx_seq_one_letter_code
_entity_poly.pdbx_strand_id
1 'polypeptide(L)'
;MELSHSVKVSLHQKLVVMLANKLAPLRKLNFLGERKPTLDDYYKLNDACFPDHIPRSLSLPYFFENYNLFASNKFLGCKFEDRFDIACATWYWSTDKCHSFSRHSHQILVNFLLAGIVVAQPDQIQDPDLYHFLFKFICAFHAYNTRIDKFHEQEDFLRFWWDHKYDLIEFPARKIKHIMAKVKAMKHVPSHMPFQPDEFLDQARFQDRAIFGEYVVVWAVRWLFHLEKVHVYCEDLEKQHNALPEVFEDNLCASLAGIGVEDDFPYYVTTEHFTRPETQALLKDIEVVQPAKKIDSVMWMEPQAAAERLLDSDLSAVLQNIKL
;
A
#
# COMPACT_ATOMS: atom_id res chain seq x y z
N MET A 1 9.17 5.40 -40.12
CA MET A 1 9.23 6.84 -40.45
C MET A 1 10.04 7.50 -39.34
N GLU A 2 11.17 8.13 -39.65
CA GLU A 2 11.97 8.82 -38.63
C GLU A 2 11.30 10.14 -38.23
N LEU A 3 11.29 10.43 -36.92
CA LEU A 3 10.82 11.73 -36.42
C LEU A 3 11.92 12.76 -36.58
N SER A 4 11.56 13.98 -37.01
CA SER A 4 12.50 15.10 -37.02
C SER A 4 13.00 15.40 -35.61
N HIS A 5 14.19 16.00 -35.51
CA HIS A 5 14.77 16.40 -34.23
C HIS A 5 13.85 17.35 -33.44
N SER A 6 13.27 18.36 -34.11
CA SER A 6 12.31 19.30 -33.48
C SER A 6 11.09 18.61 -32.89
N VAL A 7 10.57 17.56 -33.55
CA VAL A 7 9.45 16.78 -33.02
C VAL A 7 9.87 15.98 -31.79
N LYS A 8 11.07 15.39 -31.80
CA LYS A 8 11.60 14.64 -30.63
C LYS A 8 11.80 15.56 -29.42
N VAL A 9 12.33 16.77 -29.60
CA VAL A 9 12.46 17.78 -28.53
C VAL A 9 11.10 18.10 -27.93
N SER A 10 10.10 18.40 -28.77
CA SER A 10 8.75 18.72 -28.30
C SER A 10 8.10 17.56 -27.53
N LEU A 11 8.25 16.32 -28.03
CA LEU A 11 7.76 15.13 -27.34
C LEU A 11 8.48 14.90 -26.01
N HIS A 12 9.79 15.11 -25.95
CA HIS A 12 10.57 14.99 -24.71
C HIS A 12 10.08 15.98 -23.65
N GLN A 13 9.90 17.25 -24.02
CA GLN A 13 9.37 18.27 -23.10
C GLN A 13 7.96 17.89 -22.61
N LYS A 14 7.10 17.38 -23.49
CA LYS A 14 5.77 16.86 -23.10
C LYS A 14 5.89 15.68 -22.13
N LEU A 15 6.80 14.74 -22.36
CA LEU A 15 7.04 13.61 -21.47
C LEU A 15 7.48 14.04 -20.07
N VAL A 16 8.38 15.03 -19.94
CA VAL A 16 8.80 15.57 -18.64
C VAL A 16 7.60 16.07 -17.84
N VAL A 17 6.75 16.88 -18.47
CA VAL A 17 5.55 17.43 -17.83
C VAL A 17 4.55 16.34 -17.48
N MET A 18 4.29 15.41 -18.40
CA MET A 18 3.35 14.31 -18.17
C MET A 18 3.82 13.36 -17.07
N LEU A 19 5.12 13.07 -16.99
CA LEU A 19 5.70 12.22 -15.95
C LEU A 19 5.50 12.85 -14.57
N ALA A 20 5.82 14.13 -14.42
CA ALA A 20 5.63 14.84 -13.16
C ALA A 20 4.15 14.83 -12.71
N ASN A 21 3.24 15.17 -13.63
CA ASN A 21 1.81 15.24 -13.35
C ASN A 21 1.22 13.85 -13.03
N LYS A 22 1.55 12.83 -13.84
CA LYS A 22 1.01 11.49 -13.65
C LYS A 22 1.59 10.80 -12.42
N LEU A 23 2.85 11.03 -12.07
CA LEU A 23 3.43 10.48 -10.85
C LEU A 23 2.98 11.21 -9.58
N ALA A 24 2.42 12.42 -9.66
CA ALA A 24 2.06 13.22 -8.48
C ALA A 24 1.21 12.47 -7.43
N PRO A 25 0.17 11.70 -7.81
CA PRO A 25 -0.66 10.93 -6.86
C PRO A 25 0.05 9.75 -6.22
N LEU A 26 1.12 9.24 -6.84
CA LEU A 26 1.86 8.07 -6.36
C LEU A 26 2.82 8.48 -5.23
N ARG A 27 2.95 7.61 -4.22
CA ARG A 27 3.88 7.83 -3.11
C ARG A 27 5.28 7.37 -3.48
N LYS A 28 6.29 8.10 -3.00
CA LYS A 28 7.70 7.74 -3.15
C LYS A 28 8.04 6.35 -2.59
N LEU A 29 7.37 5.97 -1.50
CA LEU A 29 7.55 4.69 -0.80
C LEU A 29 7.17 3.46 -1.64
N ASN A 30 6.47 3.64 -2.77
CA ASN A 30 6.12 2.54 -3.67
C ASN A 30 7.21 2.24 -4.69
N PHE A 31 8.35 2.94 -4.64
CA PHE A 31 9.42 2.81 -5.62
C PHE A 31 10.72 2.39 -4.96
N LEU A 32 11.56 1.70 -5.73
CA LEU A 32 12.90 1.30 -5.29
C LEU A 32 13.71 2.53 -4.84
N GLY A 33 14.35 2.42 -3.68
CA GLY A 33 15.12 3.52 -3.10
C GLY A 33 14.27 4.75 -2.69
N GLU A 34 12.96 4.58 -2.55
CA GLU A 34 12.02 5.64 -2.13
C GLU A 34 12.09 6.90 -3.00
N ARG A 35 12.42 6.74 -4.29
CA ARG A 35 12.47 7.82 -5.28
C ARG A 35 11.48 7.56 -6.40
N LYS A 36 10.77 8.60 -6.83
CA LYS A 36 9.97 8.53 -8.05
C LYS A 36 10.91 8.31 -9.26
N PRO A 37 10.50 7.50 -10.25
CA PRO A 37 11.31 7.30 -11.45
C PRO A 37 11.45 8.61 -12.21
N THR A 38 12.62 8.78 -12.80
CA THR A 38 12.96 9.87 -13.71
C THR A 38 12.60 9.47 -15.15
N LEU A 39 12.69 10.42 -16.08
CA LEU A 39 12.48 10.11 -17.48
C LEU A 39 13.58 9.21 -18.06
N ASP A 40 14.80 9.28 -17.53
CA ASP A 40 15.91 8.38 -17.88
C ASP A 40 15.60 6.93 -17.46
N ASP A 41 15.07 6.74 -16.24
CA ASP A 41 14.59 5.42 -15.79
C ASP A 41 13.52 4.86 -16.73
N TYR A 42 12.63 5.73 -17.20
CA TYR A 42 11.54 5.38 -18.10
C TYR A 42 12.01 5.04 -19.51
N TYR A 43 12.96 5.80 -20.08
CA TYR A 43 13.55 5.45 -21.39
C TYR A 43 14.30 4.12 -21.35
N LYS A 44 14.96 3.82 -20.23
CA LYS A 44 15.68 2.57 -20.00
C LYS A 44 14.78 1.41 -19.58
N LEU A 45 13.53 1.68 -19.20
CA LEU A 45 12.56 0.70 -18.68
C LEU A 45 13.17 -0.18 -17.57
N ASN A 46 13.87 0.44 -16.62
CA ASN A 46 14.50 -0.28 -15.52
C ASN A 46 13.50 -0.62 -14.38
N ASP A 47 13.99 -1.28 -13.34
CA ASP A 47 13.18 -1.75 -12.21
C ASP A 47 12.44 -0.64 -11.46
N ALA A 48 12.87 0.63 -11.58
CA ALA A 48 12.13 1.75 -10.99
C ALA A 48 10.75 1.95 -11.62
N CYS A 49 10.54 1.44 -12.86
CA CYS A 49 9.25 1.47 -13.55
C CYS A 49 8.37 0.25 -13.26
N PHE A 50 8.98 -0.82 -12.72
CA PHE A 50 8.34 -2.11 -12.45
C PHE A 50 8.63 -2.57 -11.02
N PRO A 51 8.07 -1.90 -9.99
CA PRO A 51 8.30 -2.31 -8.61
C PRO A 51 7.85 -3.76 -8.38
N ASP A 52 8.71 -4.57 -7.74
CA ASP A 52 8.48 -6.02 -7.58
C ASP A 52 7.22 -6.37 -6.78
N HIS A 53 6.74 -5.45 -5.94
CA HIS A 53 5.52 -5.62 -5.13
C HIS A 53 4.23 -5.21 -5.87
N ILE A 54 4.32 -4.91 -7.17
CA ILE A 54 3.19 -4.56 -8.02
C ILE A 54 3.16 -5.51 -9.22
N PRO A 55 2.02 -6.16 -9.54
CA PRO A 55 1.91 -6.99 -10.73
C PRO A 55 2.33 -6.21 -11.97
N ARG A 56 3.12 -6.84 -12.85
CA ARG A 56 3.61 -6.17 -14.08
C ARG A 56 2.48 -5.61 -14.94
N SER A 57 1.34 -6.29 -14.99
CA SER A 57 0.12 -5.85 -15.68
C SER A 57 -0.48 -4.56 -15.12
N LEU A 58 -0.18 -4.20 -13.86
CA LEU A 58 -0.67 -3.03 -13.15
C LEU A 58 0.44 -1.99 -12.86
N SER A 59 1.61 -2.15 -13.48
CA SER A 59 2.78 -1.26 -13.30
C SER A 59 2.58 0.12 -13.95
N LEU A 60 3.63 0.97 -13.96
CA LEU A 60 3.50 2.37 -14.39
C LEU A 60 2.91 2.56 -15.80
N PRO A 61 3.28 1.77 -16.82
CA PRO A 61 2.64 1.88 -18.13
C PRO A 61 1.11 1.74 -18.07
N TYR A 62 0.61 0.76 -17.33
CA TYR A 62 -0.83 0.57 -17.11
C TYR A 62 -1.44 1.77 -16.37
N PHE A 63 -0.78 2.24 -15.31
CA PHE A 63 -1.22 3.40 -14.55
C PHE A 63 -1.31 4.67 -15.42
N PHE A 64 -0.32 4.90 -16.29
CA PHE A 64 -0.30 6.05 -17.19
C PHE A 64 -1.32 5.98 -18.32
N GLU A 65 -1.51 4.79 -18.90
CA GLU A 65 -2.51 4.54 -19.94
C GLU A 65 -3.93 4.79 -19.41
N ASN A 66 -4.17 4.42 -18.15
CA ASN A 66 -5.47 4.52 -17.50
C ASN A 66 -5.60 5.71 -16.56
N TYR A 67 -4.67 6.69 -16.61
CA TYR A 67 -4.62 7.80 -15.65
C TYR A 67 -5.96 8.54 -15.51
N ASN A 68 -6.63 8.81 -16.63
CA ASN A 68 -7.92 9.50 -16.64
C ASN A 68 -9.03 8.69 -15.93
N LEU A 69 -8.95 7.34 -15.95
CA LEU A 69 -9.88 6.48 -15.18
C LEU A 69 -9.59 6.53 -13.68
N PHE A 70 -8.32 6.56 -13.27
CA PHE A 70 -7.98 6.79 -11.87
C PHE A 70 -8.43 8.18 -11.40
N ALA A 71 -8.21 9.21 -12.22
CA ALA A 71 -8.62 10.57 -11.94
C ALA A 71 -10.15 10.70 -11.82
N SER A 72 -10.94 9.99 -12.65
CA SER A 72 -12.41 9.97 -12.55
C SER A 72 -12.88 9.39 -11.21
N ASN A 73 -12.06 8.54 -10.61
CA ASN A 73 -12.33 7.92 -9.33
C ASN A 73 -11.65 8.66 -8.17
N LYS A 74 -11.06 9.83 -8.43
CA LYS A 74 -10.26 10.62 -7.46
C LYS A 74 -9.13 9.81 -6.81
N PHE A 75 -8.63 8.78 -7.51
CA PHE A 75 -7.62 7.85 -7.01
C PHE A 75 -8.06 7.09 -5.73
N LEU A 76 -9.37 6.90 -5.55
CA LEU A 76 -9.94 6.15 -4.42
C LEU A 76 -10.20 4.70 -4.80
N GLY A 77 -9.95 3.78 -3.85
CA GLY A 77 -10.27 2.38 -3.97
C GLY A 77 -11.76 2.23 -3.75
N CYS A 78 -12.53 2.13 -4.82
CA CYS A 78 -13.97 1.94 -4.73
C CYS A 78 -14.39 0.87 -5.72
N LYS A 79 -15.53 0.25 -5.41
CA LYS A 79 -16.19 -0.69 -6.32
C LYS A 79 -16.92 0.14 -7.38
N PHE A 80 -16.58 -0.08 -8.63
CA PHE A 80 -17.18 0.55 -9.80
C PHE A 80 -17.59 -0.55 -10.77
N GLU A 81 -18.71 -0.41 -11.48
CA GLU A 81 -19.09 -1.38 -12.50
C GLU A 81 -17.94 -1.56 -13.52
N ASP A 82 -17.54 -2.81 -13.76
CA ASP A 82 -16.55 -3.24 -14.77
C ASP A 82 -15.12 -2.65 -14.68
N ARG A 83 -14.65 -2.25 -13.49
CA ARG A 83 -13.30 -1.67 -13.31
C ARG A 83 -12.46 -2.32 -12.21
N PHE A 84 -12.48 -3.65 -12.15
CA PHE A 84 -11.71 -4.41 -11.15
C PHE A 84 -10.21 -4.06 -11.18
N ASP A 85 -9.57 -4.04 -12.35
CA ASP A 85 -8.13 -3.77 -12.48
C ASP A 85 -7.72 -2.37 -12.00
N ILE A 86 -8.59 -1.37 -12.16
CA ILE A 86 -8.36 -0.02 -11.62
C ILE A 86 -8.37 -0.06 -10.09
N ALA A 87 -9.32 -0.78 -9.50
CA ALA A 87 -9.38 -0.92 -8.05
C ALA A 87 -8.15 -1.68 -7.54
N CYS A 88 -7.76 -2.79 -8.16
CA CYS A 88 -6.53 -3.52 -7.84
C CYS A 88 -5.30 -2.62 -7.91
N ALA A 89 -5.13 -1.86 -9.00
CA ALA A 89 -4.02 -0.94 -9.14
C ALA A 89 -4.03 0.15 -8.06
N THR A 90 -5.21 0.65 -7.64
CA THR A 90 -5.30 1.59 -6.51
C THR A 90 -4.78 1.00 -5.20
N TRP A 91 -5.10 -0.27 -4.91
CA TRP A 91 -4.60 -0.98 -3.73
C TRP A 91 -3.07 -1.17 -3.77
N TYR A 92 -2.52 -1.69 -4.87
CA TYR A 92 -1.07 -1.90 -5.01
C TYR A 92 -0.30 -0.57 -4.97
N TRP A 93 -0.72 0.42 -5.76
CA TRP A 93 -0.09 1.74 -5.76
C TRP A 93 -0.42 2.58 -4.53
N SER A 94 -1.26 2.10 -3.61
CA SER A 94 -1.58 2.78 -2.35
C SER A 94 -2.00 4.25 -2.55
N THR A 95 -2.71 4.50 -3.65
CA THR A 95 -3.16 5.85 -4.02
C THR A 95 -4.28 6.32 -3.12
N ASP A 96 -5.11 5.38 -2.66
CA ASP A 96 -6.04 5.57 -1.58
C ASP A 96 -5.37 5.25 -0.23
N LYS A 97 -5.62 6.09 0.77
CA LYS A 97 -5.13 5.86 2.14
C LYS A 97 -5.94 4.77 2.85
N CYS A 98 -7.20 4.60 2.47
CA CYS A 98 -8.12 3.64 3.09
C CYS A 98 -8.05 2.25 2.44
N HIS A 99 -7.47 2.13 1.23
CA HIS A 99 -7.37 0.89 0.46
C HIS A 99 -5.95 0.70 -0.07
N SER A 100 -5.15 -0.03 0.70
CA SER A 100 -3.73 -0.23 0.46
C SER A 100 -3.25 -1.43 1.26
N PHE A 101 -2.21 -2.11 0.78
CA PHE A 101 -1.48 -3.12 1.57
C PHE A 101 -0.27 -2.55 2.32
N SER A 102 0.00 -1.25 2.16
CA SER A 102 1.17 -0.58 2.71
C SER A 102 1.06 -0.42 4.23
N ARG A 103 2.08 -0.91 4.94
CA ARG A 103 2.30 -0.64 6.37
C ARG A 103 2.43 0.86 6.69
N HIS A 104 2.75 1.71 5.72
CA HIS A 104 2.86 3.15 5.94
C HIS A 104 1.49 3.85 6.03
N SER A 105 0.39 3.14 5.76
CA SER A 105 -0.94 3.67 5.98
C SER A 105 -1.47 3.32 7.37
N HIS A 106 -1.56 4.32 8.25
CA HIS A 106 -2.14 4.13 9.58
C HIS A 106 -3.61 3.68 9.53
N GLN A 107 -4.39 4.02 8.49
CA GLN A 107 -5.76 3.48 8.29
C GLN A 107 -5.73 1.94 8.21
N ILE A 108 -4.80 1.43 7.41
CA ILE A 108 -4.65 0.00 7.14
C ILE A 108 -4.12 -0.72 8.37
N LEU A 109 -3.13 -0.15 9.06
CA LEU A 109 -2.61 -0.73 10.31
C LEU A 109 -3.70 -0.89 11.37
N VAL A 110 -4.58 0.10 11.52
CA VAL A 110 -5.68 0.04 12.49
C VAL A 110 -6.73 -1.00 12.06
N ASN A 111 -7.09 -1.06 10.78
CA ASN A 111 -7.97 -2.10 10.25
C ASN A 111 -7.37 -3.51 10.45
N PHE A 112 -6.09 -3.68 10.18
CA PHE A 112 -5.38 -4.95 10.34
C PHE A 112 -5.38 -5.42 11.80
N LEU A 113 -5.05 -4.51 12.72
CA LEU A 113 -5.07 -4.79 14.16
C LEU A 113 -6.46 -5.23 14.63
N LEU A 114 -7.49 -4.49 14.23
CA LEU A 114 -8.88 -4.81 14.58
C LEU A 114 -9.36 -6.13 13.97
N ALA A 115 -9.04 -6.37 12.70
CA ALA A 115 -9.34 -7.62 12.03
C ALA A 115 -8.72 -8.80 12.79
N GLY A 116 -7.44 -8.69 13.20
CA GLY A 116 -6.77 -9.72 14.00
C GLY A 116 -7.44 -10.00 15.35
N ILE A 117 -7.83 -8.95 16.08
CA ILE A 117 -8.55 -9.08 17.36
C ILE A 117 -9.89 -9.79 17.16
N VAL A 118 -10.64 -9.43 16.11
CA VAL A 118 -11.97 -9.96 15.82
C VAL A 118 -11.89 -11.40 15.30
N VAL A 119 -10.95 -11.69 14.40
CA VAL A 119 -10.71 -13.05 13.86
C VAL A 119 -10.22 -14.01 14.93
N ALA A 120 -9.45 -13.54 15.92
CA ALA A 120 -9.08 -14.32 17.09
C ALA A 120 -10.27 -14.68 18.01
N GLN A 121 -11.46 -14.11 17.76
CA GLN A 121 -12.73 -14.41 18.45
C GLN A 121 -13.81 -14.84 17.44
N PRO A 122 -13.64 -15.97 16.72
CA PRO A 122 -14.55 -16.35 15.64
C PRO A 122 -16.00 -16.52 16.11
N ASP A 123 -16.21 -16.94 17.36
CA ASP A 123 -17.53 -17.08 17.98
C ASP A 123 -18.34 -15.77 18.04
N GLN A 124 -17.69 -14.60 17.92
CA GLN A 124 -18.37 -13.31 17.90
C GLN A 124 -18.83 -12.88 16.50
N ILE A 125 -18.39 -13.57 15.46
CA ILE A 125 -18.70 -13.22 14.08
C ILE A 125 -19.84 -14.13 13.60
N GLN A 126 -21.03 -13.56 13.54
CA GLN A 126 -22.23 -14.30 13.09
C GLN A 126 -22.29 -14.46 11.57
N ASP A 127 -21.66 -13.56 10.81
CA ASP A 127 -21.64 -13.57 9.35
C ASP A 127 -20.35 -14.25 8.82
N PRO A 128 -20.42 -15.45 8.21
CA PRO A 128 -19.24 -16.15 7.70
C PRO A 128 -18.46 -15.34 6.64
N ASP A 129 -19.16 -14.52 5.84
CA ASP A 129 -18.52 -13.71 4.81
C ASP A 129 -17.68 -12.59 5.43
N LEU A 130 -18.10 -12.08 6.60
CA LEU A 130 -17.30 -11.13 7.37
C LEU A 130 -16.01 -11.79 7.88
N TYR A 131 -16.09 -13.01 8.40
CA TYR A 131 -14.90 -13.73 8.84
C TYR A 131 -13.93 -13.94 7.68
N HIS A 132 -14.42 -14.42 6.53
CA HIS A 132 -13.59 -14.61 5.33
C HIS A 132 -13.00 -13.31 4.82
N PHE A 133 -13.77 -12.22 4.80
CA PHE A 133 -13.29 -10.89 4.43
C PHE A 133 -12.09 -10.46 5.29
N LEU A 134 -12.24 -10.55 6.62
CA LEU A 134 -11.21 -10.14 7.57
C LEU A 134 -9.98 -11.05 7.51
N PHE A 135 -10.19 -12.36 7.38
CA PHE A 135 -9.10 -13.33 7.31
C PHE A 135 -8.28 -13.17 6.02
N LYS A 136 -8.94 -13.07 4.85
CA LYS A 136 -8.25 -12.81 3.57
C LYS A 136 -7.53 -11.47 3.58
N PHE A 137 -8.10 -10.43 4.20
CA PHE A 137 -7.41 -9.15 4.37
C PHE A 137 -6.12 -9.28 5.18
N ILE A 138 -6.17 -10.04 6.29
CA ILE A 138 -5.00 -10.34 7.12
C ILE A 138 -3.93 -11.09 6.32
N CYS A 139 -4.31 -12.14 5.60
CA CYS A 139 -3.40 -12.94 4.77
C CYS A 139 -2.76 -12.08 3.67
N ALA A 140 -3.55 -11.30 2.93
CA ALA A 140 -3.06 -10.38 1.91
C ALA A 140 -2.08 -9.34 2.46
N PHE A 141 -2.42 -8.71 3.60
CA PHE A 141 -1.54 -7.75 4.25
C PHE A 141 -0.24 -8.41 4.73
N HIS A 142 -0.35 -9.59 5.36
CA HIS A 142 0.80 -10.36 5.83
C HIS A 142 1.73 -10.72 4.66
N ALA A 143 1.18 -11.31 3.60
CA ALA A 143 1.94 -11.76 2.44
C ALA A 143 2.60 -10.59 1.71
N TYR A 144 1.89 -9.46 1.54
CA TYR A 144 2.46 -8.23 0.95
C TYR A 144 3.64 -7.70 1.77
N ASN A 145 3.54 -7.70 3.10
CA ASN A 145 4.60 -7.15 3.95
C ASN A 145 5.71 -8.17 4.27
N THR A 146 5.51 -9.46 4.06
CA THR A 146 6.57 -10.48 4.28
C THR A 146 7.20 -10.96 2.98
N ARG A 147 6.62 -10.61 1.82
CA ARG A 147 7.05 -11.03 0.48
C ARG A 147 7.12 -12.55 0.31
N ILE A 148 6.28 -13.27 1.07
CA ILE A 148 6.23 -14.74 1.08
C ILE A 148 5.60 -15.28 -0.21
N ASP A 149 4.62 -14.56 -0.75
CA ASP A 149 4.00 -14.88 -2.03
C ASP A 149 4.28 -13.78 -3.06
N LYS A 150 4.02 -14.07 -4.33
CA LYS A 150 4.11 -13.03 -5.36
C LYS A 150 2.93 -12.08 -5.23
N PHE A 151 1.72 -12.58 -5.46
CA PHE A 151 0.48 -11.76 -5.50
C PHE A 151 -0.79 -12.54 -5.13
N HIS A 152 -0.69 -13.79 -4.68
CA HIS A 152 -1.83 -14.70 -4.63
C HIS A 152 -2.85 -14.29 -3.56
N GLU A 153 -2.38 -14.05 -2.34
CA GLU A 153 -3.23 -13.67 -1.20
C GLU A 153 -3.87 -12.30 -1.44
N GLN A 154 -3.14 -11.37 -2.08
CA GLN A 154 -3.64 -10.04 -2.42
C GLN A 154 -4.70 -10.12 -3.51
N GLU A 155 -4.49 -10.92 -4.57
CA GLU A 155 -5.48 -11.12 -5.63
C GLU A 155 -6.75 -11.81 -5.09
N ASP A 156 -6.60 -12.82 -4.25
CA ASP A 156 -7.71 -13.54 -3.62
C ASP A 156 -8.54 -12.62 -2.71
N PHE A 157 -7.88 -11.80 -1.87
CA PHE A 157 -8.56 -10.78 -1.08
C PHE A 157 -9.26 -9.74 -1.96
N LEU A 158 -8.61 -9.22 -3.01
CA LEU A 158 -9.20 -8.18 -3.85
C LEU A 158 -10.45 -8.69 -4.59
N ARG A 159 -10.42 -9.92 -5.11
CA ARG A 159 -11.60 -10.57 -5.71
C ARG A 159 -12.71 -10.71 -4.68
N PHE A 160 -12.40 -11.21 -3.48
CA PHE A 160 -13.39 -11.35 -2.42
C PHE A 160 -13.98 -9.99 -2.02
N TRP A 161 -13.14 -8.98 -1.78
CA TRP A 161 -13.57 -7.61 -1.48
C TRP A 161 -14.49 -7.09 -2.58
N TRP A 162 -14.12 -7.25 -3.84
CA TRP A 162 -14.91 -6.78 -4.97
C TRP A 162 -16.31 -7.40 -5.03
N ASP A 163 -16.41 -8.70 -4.83
CA ASP A 163 -17.66 -9.46 -4.99
C ASP A 163 -18.61 -9.38 -3.78
N HIS A 164 -18.13 -8.87 -2.63
CA HIS A 164 -18.91 -8.85 -1.38
C HIS A 164 -19.27 -7.44 -0.92
N LYS A 165 -20.22 -7.33 0.02
CA LYS A 165 -20.72 -6.05 0.54
C LYS A 165 -19.73 -5.26 1.42
N TYR A 166 -18.73 -5.94 1.96
CA TYR A 166 -17.85 -5.39 2.99
C TYR A 166 -16.78 -4.44 2.43
N ASP A 167 -16.43 -3.46 3.25
CA ASP A 167 -15.32 -2.54 3.02
C ASP A 167 -14.54 -2.26 4.30
N LEU A 168 -13.31 -1.75 4.16
CA LEU A 168 -12.50 -1.34 5.30
C LEU A 168 -13.12 -0.14 6.04
N ILE A 169 -12.84 -0.05 7.35
CA ILE A 169 -13.31 1.06 8.18
C ILE A 169 -12.52 2.32 7.81
N GLU A 170 -13.23 3.41 7.52
CA GLU A 170 -12.61 4.71 7.31
C GLU A 170 -12.62 5.52 8.60
N PHE A 171 -11.46 5.64 9.25
CA PHE A 171 -11.34 6.42 10.48
C PHE A 171 -11.10 7.91 10.20
N PRO A 172 -11.68 8.83 10.99
CA PRO A 172 -11.28 10.22 10.97
C PRO A 172 -9.81 10.39 11.38
N ALA A 173 -9.06 11.27 10.72
CA ALA A 173 -7.62 11.45 10.97
C ALA A 173 -7.26 11.73 12.45
N ARG A 174 -8.13 12.46 13.18
CA ARG A 174 -7.96 12.71 14.62
C ARG A 174 -8.03 11.41 15.44
N LYS A 175 -8.94 10.49 15.11
CA LYS A 175 -9.09 9.20 15.78
C LYS A 175 -7.89 8.30 15.49
N ILE A 176 -7.43 8.23 14.23
CA ILE A 176 -6.22 7.49 13.86
C ILE A 176 -5.02 7.95 14.68
N LYS A 177 -4.80 9.26 14.77
CA LYS A 177 -3.69 9.81 15.57
C LYS A 177 -3.74 9.34 17.02
N HIS A 178 -4.94 9.33 17.61
CA HIS A 178 -5.14 8.91 19.00
C HIS A 178 -4.93 7.40 19.18
N ILE A 179 -5.51 6.57 18.31
CA ILE A 179 -5.32 5.11 18.30
C ILE A 179 -3.84 4.77 18.15
N MET A 180 -3.14 5.35 17.18
CA MET A 180 -1.72 5.08 16.94
C MET A 180 -0.82 5.50 18.11
N ALA A 181 -1.16 6.60 18.80
CA ALA A 181 -0.46 6.98 20.03
C ALA A 181 -0.62 5.90 21.12
N LYS A 182 -1.83 5.34 21.26
CA LYS A 182 -2.11 4.26 22.21
C LYS A 182 -1.39 2.96 21.81
N VAL A 183 -1.45 2.56 20.54
CA VAL A 183 -0.72 1.39 19.99
C VAL A 183 0.78 1.49 20.28
N LYS A 184 1.38 2.67 20.09
CA LYS A 184 2.79 2.90 20.41
C LYS A 184 3.09 2.75 21.90
N ALA A 185 2.21 3.23 22.78
CA ALA A 185 2.36 3.03 24.22
C ALA A 185 2.22 1.55 24.63
N MET A 186 1.32 0.81 23.99
CA MET A 186 1.10 -0.62 24.25
C MET A 186 2.30 -1.50 23.90
N LYS A 187 3.20 -1.05 23.02
CA LYS A 187 4.44 -1.78 22.66
C LYS A 187 5.27 -2.20 23.88
N HIS A 188 5.24 -1.39 24.93
CA HIS A 188 6.07 -1.58 26.14
C HIS A 188 5.31 -2.20 27.30
N VAL A 189 4.01 -2.46 27.14
CA VAL A 189 3.20 -3.10 28.18
C VAL A 189 3.70 -4.54 28.38
N PRO A 190 4.13 -4.92 29.59
CA PRO A 190 4.36 -6.32 29.94
C PRO A 190 3.07 -7.11 29.75
N SER A 191 3.11 -8.08 28.86
CA SER A 191 2.13 -9.15 28.79
C SER A 191 2.89 -10.46 28.75
N HIS A 192 2.46 -11.42 29.56
CA HIS A 192 2.87 -12.80 29.40
C HIS A 192 2.12 -13.35 28.20
N MET A 193 2.65 -13.11 27.00
CA MET A 193 2.14 -13.77 25.79
C MET A 193 2.57 -15.24 25.87
N PRO A 194 1.62 -16.20 25.95
CA PRO A 194 1.94 -17.62 26.16
C PRO A 194 2.41 -18.34 24.88
N PHE A 195 2.56 -17.61 23.78
CA PHE A 195 2.91 -18.08 22.44
C PHE A 195 3.82 -17.05 21.75
N GLN A 196 4.41 -17.43 20.62
CA GLN A 196 5.20 -16.49 19.81
C GLN A 196 4.26 -15.51 19.07
N PRO A 197 4.70 -14.26 18.78
CA PRO A 197 3.83 -13.27 18.14
C PRO A 197 3.23 -13.71 16.80
N ASP A 198 3.94 -14.51 16.01
CA ASP A 198 3.49 -15.09 14.73
C ASP A 198 2.41 -16.17 14.90
N GLU A 199 2.33 -16.80 16.07
CA GLU A 199 1.30 -17.79 16.42
C GLU A 199 0.00 -17.15 16.92
N PHE A 200 -0.09 -15.81 16.97
CA PHE A 200 -1.20 -15.07 17.59
C PHE A 200 -2.58 -15.51 17.09
N LEU A 201 -2.79 -15.57 15.78
CA LEU A 201 -4.11 -15.89 15.21
C LEU A 201 -4.55 -17.32 15.55
N ASP A 202 -3.61 -18.24 15.67
CA ASP A 202 -3.88 -19.65 15.92
C ASP A 202 -4.07 -19.94 17.41
N GLN A 203 -3.25 -19.32 18.27
CA GLN A 203 -3.15 -19.66 19.68
C GLN A 203 -3.99 -18.78 20.60
N ALA A 204 -4.29 -17.55 20.19
CA ALA A 204 -5.05 -16.62 21.04
C ALA A 204 -6.45 -17.17 21.35
N ARG A 205 -7.15 -17.76 20.36
CA ARG A 205 -8.51 -18.30 20.54
C ARG A 205 -8.62 -19.44 21.55
N PHE A 206 -7.51 -20.11 21.89
CA PHE A 206 -7.47 -21.22 22.84
C PHE A 206 -7.15 -20.76 24.27
N GLN A 207 -6.89 -19.47 24.47
CA GLN A 207 -6.64 -18.93 25.81
C GLN A 207 -7.94 -18.80 26.60
N ASP A 208 -7.83 -18.81 27.93
CA ASP A 208 -8.97 -18.54 28.81
C ASP A 208 -9.64 -17.21 28.47
N ARG A 209 -10.98 -17.15 28.53
CA ARG A 209 -11.75 -15.97 28.09
C ARG A 209 -11.43 -14.71 28.90
N ALA A 210 -11.14 -14.84 30.20
CA ALA A 210 -10.79 -13.68 31.03
C ALA A 210 -9.41 -13.14 30.63
N ILE A 211 -8.43 -14.02 30.48
CA ILE A 211 -7.07 -13.65 30.03
C ILE A 211 -7.12 -13.05 28.63
N PHE A 212 -7.87 -13.66 27.72
CA PHE A 212 -8.06 -13.16 26.36
C PHE A 212 -8.64 -11.75 26.38
N GLY A 213 -9.73 -11.53 27.12
CA GLY A 213 -10.38 -10.22 27.21
C GLY A 213 -9.46 -9.12 27.74
N GLU A 214 -8.56 -9.46 28.67
CA GLU A 214 -7.60 -8.53 29.25
C GLU A 214 -6.43 -8.20 28.31
N TYR A 215 -5.89 -9.20 27.61
CA TYR A 215 -4.60 -9.06 26.90
C TYR A 215 -4.65 -9.08 25.37
N VAL A 216 -5.77 -9.44 24.73
CA VAL A 216 -5.84 -9.62 23.27
C VAL A 216 -5.33 -8.41 22.49
N VAL A 217 -5.67 -7.20 22.92
CA VAL A 217 -5.24 -5.97 22.23
C VAL A 217 -3.72 -5.81 22.31
N VAL A 218 -3.13 -6.09 23.49
CA VAL A 218 -1.67 -6.04 23.67
C VAL A 218 -0.99 -7.13 22.83
N TRP A 219 -1.57 -8.32 22.77
CA TRP A 219 -1.06 -9.41 21.95
C TRP A 219 -1.09 -9.08 20.45
N ALA A 220 -2.20 -8.55 19.96
CA ALA A 220 -2.35 -8.13 18.57
C ALA A 220 -1.38 -6.98 18.22
N VAL A 221 -1.14 -6.04 19.13
CA VAL A 221 -0.13 -4.99 18.96
C VAL A 221 1.28 -5.57 18.88
N ARG A 222 1.61 -6.55 19.72
CA ARG A 222 2.92 -7.24 19.67
C ARG A 222 3.10 -8.02 18.36
N TRP A 223 2.06 -8.67 17.87
CA TRP A 223 2.05 -9.31 16.57
C TRP A 223 2.32 -8.31 15.45
N LEU A 224 1.63 -7.15 15.44
CA LEU A 224 1.89 -6.09 14.47
C LEU A 224 3.36 -5.63 14.48
N PHE A 225 3.94 -5.38 15.66
CA PHE A 225 5.36 -4.99 15.77
C PHE A 225 6.33 -6.11 15.41
N HIS A 226 5.95 -7.38 15.58
CA HIS A 226 6.72 -8.50 15.10
C HIS A 226 6.77 -8.52 13.57
N LEU A 227 5.62 -8.34 12.90
CA LEU A 227 5.56 -8.24 11.44
C LEU A 227 6.38 -7.07 10.89
N GLU A 228 6.39 -5.93 11.58
CA GLU A 228 7.25 -4.80 11.21
C GLU A 228 8.74 -5.18 11.23
N LYS A 229 9.18 -5.96 12.23
CA LYS A 229 10.56 -6.45 12.31
C LYS A 229 10.89 -7.45 11.19
N VAL A 230 9.99 -8.38 10.91
CA VAL A 230 10.17 -9.36 9.83
C VAL A 230 10.30 -8.65 8.49
N HIS A 231 9.46 -7.64 8.23
CA HIS A 231 9.54 -6.85 7.00
C HIS A 231 10.88 -6.12 6.86
N VAL A 232 11.34 -5.42 7.91
CA VAL A 232 12.64 -4.73 7.87
C VAL A 232 13.77 -5.71 7.55
N TYR A 233 13.73 -6.91 8.15
CA TYR A 233 14.67 -7.96 7.84
C TYR A 233 14.62 -8.40 6.37
N CYS A 234 13.42 -8.58 5.79
CA CYS A 234 13.25 -8.88 4.38
C CYS A 234 13.77 -7.75 3.46
N GLU A 235 13.49 -6.48 3.78
CA GLU A 235 14.02 -5.33 3.04
C GLU A 235 15.55 -5.27 3.08
N ASP A 236 16.16 -5.56 4.23
CA ASP A 236 17.62 -5.56 4.39
C ASP A 236 18.27 -6.69 3.60
N LEU A 237 17.67 -7.90 3.59
CA LEU A 237 18.15 -9.02 2.78
C LEU A 237 18.11 -8.71 1.28
N GLU A 238 17.04 -8.08 0.82
CA GLU A 238 16.94 -7.69 -0.59
C GLU A 238 17.91 -6.59 -0.95
N LYS A 239 18.10 -5.58 -0.09
CA LYS A 239 19.12 -4.55 -0.32
C LYS A 239 20.51 -5.16 -0.42
N GLN A 240 20.80 -6.19 0.37
CA GLN A 240 22.08 -6.92 0.28
C GLN A 240 22.19 -7.74 -1.00
N HIS A 241 21.10 -8.41 -1.43
CA HIS A 241 21.08 -9.19 -2.67
C HIS A 241 21.12 -8.31 -3.94
N ASN A 242 20.49 -7.14 -3.88
CA ASN A 242 20.40 -6.15 -4.95
C ASN A 242 21.45 -5.05 -4.81
N ALA A 243 22.39 -5.18 -3.86
CA ALA A 243 23.57 -4.33 -3.80
C ALA A 243 24.40 -4.62 -5.06
N LEU A 244 24.10 -3.86 -6.12
CA LEU A 244 25.04 -3.66 -7.20
C LEU A 244 26.36 -3.22 -6.56
N PRO A 245 27.52 -3.66 -7.09
CA PRO A 245 28.81 -3.10 -6.67
C PRO A 245 28.70 -1.58 -6.73
N GLU A 246 29.25 -0.86 -5.76
CA GLU A 246 29.26 0.61 -5.74
C GLU A 246 29.77 1.16 -7.09
N VAL A 247 28.88 1.40 -8.05
CA VAL A 247 29.20 2.04 -9.32
C VAL A 247 28.83 3.51 -9.13
N PHE A 248 29.85 4.25 -8.72
CA PHE A 248 30.06 5.70 -8.87
C PHE A 248 29.07 6.66 -8.18
N GLU A 249 29.54 7.21 -7.05
CA GLU A 249 29.10 8.48 -6.45
C GLU A 249 29.27 9.71 -7.37
N ASP A 250 29.81 9.57 -8.57
CA ASP A 250 30.05 10.71 -9.49
C ASP A 250 28.81 11.22 -10.24
N ASN A 251 27.63 10.62 -10.06
CA ASN A 251 26.41 11.02 -10.80
C ASN A 251 25.23 11.49 -9.94
N LEU A 252 25.42 11.71 -8.63
CA LEU A 252 24.34 12.25 -7.79
C LEU A 252 23.96 13.68 -8.24
N CYS A 253 24.94 14.50 -8.63
CA CYS A 253 24.69 15.81 -9.24
C CYS A 253 24.05 15.73 -10.63
N ALA A 254 24.34 14.72 -11.46
CA ALA A 254 23.65 14.53 -12.74
C ALA A 254 22.20 14.06 -12.57
N SER A 255 21.91 13.26 -11.54
CA SER A 255 20.55 12.78 -11.24
C SER A 255 19.65 13.85 -10.61
N LEU A 256 20.23 14.88 -9.99
CA LEU A 256 19.52 16.06 -9.48
C LEU A 256 19.53 17.24 -10.47
N ALA A 257 20.42 17.24 -11.46
CA ALA A 257 20.48 18.26 -12.52
C ALA A 257 19.40 18.10 -13.61
N GLY A 258 18.69 16.97 -13.66
CA GLY A 258 17.71 16.66 -14.73
C GLY A 258 16.27 17.15 -14.52
N ILE A 259 15.99 17.96 -13.49
CA ILE A 259 14.81 18.87 -13.51
C ILE A 259 15.20 20.19 -14.20
N GLY A 260 16.40 20.25 -14.81
CA GLY A 260 16.67 21.18 -15.88
C GLY A 260 15.78 20.82 -17.06
N VAL A 261 14.94 21.77 -17.46
CA VAL A 261 14.46 21.84 -18.84
C VAL A 261 15.70 22.09 -19.69
N GLU A 262 16.53 21.07 -19.91
CA GLU A 262 17.49 21.12 -20.98
C GLU A 262 16.67 21.20 -22.28
N ASP A 263 17.06 22.09 -23.18
CA ASP A 263 16.30 22.33 -24.42
C ASP A 263 16.30 21.12 -25.36
N ASP A 264 16.95 20.01 -24.99
CA ASP A 264 17.14 18.81 -25.80
C ASP A 264 17.01 17.51 -24.98
N PHE A 265 16.87 16.38 -25.68
CA PHE A 265 16.78 15.04 -25.09
C PHE A 265 18.15 14.33 -25.06
N PRO A 266 18.35 13.32 -24.18
CA PRO A 266 19.63 12.60 -24.12
C PRO A 266 20.01 11.97 -25.48
N TYR A 267 21.28 12.03 -25.84
CA TYR A 267 21.79 11.60 -27.16
C TYR A 267 21.43 10.15 -27.56
N TYR A 268 21.20 9.27 -26.58
CA TYR A 268 20.85 7.88 -26.80
C TYR A 268 19.35 7.66 -27.10
N VAL A 269 18.50 8.68 -26.90
CA VAL A 269 17.05 8.60 -27.14
C VAL A 269 16.78 8.68 -28.63
N THR A 270 16.26 7.57 -29.17
CA THR A 270 15.94 7.41 -30.59
C THR A 270 14.44 7.59 -30.86
N THR A 271 14.04 7.63 -32.14
CA THR A 271 12.61 7.61 -32.52
C THR A 271 11.86 6.43 -31.91
N GLU A 272 12.51 5.28 -31.79
CA GLU A 272 11.91 4.07 -31.23
C GLU A 272 11.39 4.30 -29.81
N HIS A 273 12.15 5.01 -28.96
CA HIS A 273 11.76 5.32 -27.58
C HIS A 273 10.43 6.07 -27.53
N PHE A 274 10.18 6.99 -28.46
CA PHE A 274 8.92 7.73 -28.53
C PHE A 274 7.76 6.86 -29.01
N THR A 275 8.02 5.85 -29.83
CA THR A 275 6.97 4.97 -30.39
C THR A 275 6.61 3.77 -29.50
N ARG A 276 7.36 3.51 -28.43
CA ARG A 276 7.09 2.40 -27.51
C ARG A 276 5.71 2.56 -26.83
N PRO A 277 4.96 1.48 -26.60
CA PRO A 277 3.65 1.53 -25.93
C PRO A 277 3.71 2.24 -24.57
N GLU A 278 4.76 2.02 -23.79
CA GLU A 278 4.97 2.64 -22.49
C GLU A 278 5.08 4.17 -22.61
N THR A 279 5.87 4.65 -23.57
CA THR A 279 6.02 6.09 -23.83
C THR A 279 4.74 6.71 -24.34
N GLN A 280 3.99 5.98 -25.19
CA GLN A 280 2.68 6.42 -25.67
C GLN A 280 1.65 6.53 -24.53
N ALA A 281 1.63 5.54 -23.61
CA ALA A 281 0.79 5.58 -22.41
C ALA A 281 1.09 6.81 -21.54
N LEU A 282 2.37 7.17 -21.39
CA LEU A 282 2.78 8.38 -20.68
C LEU A 282 2.32 9.66 -21.41
N LEU A 283 2.47 9.71 -22.75
CA LEU A 283 2.10 10.86 -23.59
C LEU A 283 0.59 11.13 -23.70
N LYS A 284 -0.26 10.15 -23.35
CA LYS A 284 -1.72 10.30 -23.34
C LYS A 284 -2.14 11.48 -22.47
N ASP A 285 -2.92 12.39 -23.03
CA ASP A 285 -3.29 13.64 -22.39
C ASP A 285 -4.14 13.42 -21.12
N ILE A 286 -3.94 14.31 -20.15
CA ILE A 286 -4.74 14.35 -18.93
C ILE A 286 -6.01 15.14 -19.24
N GLU A 287 -7.15 14.48 -19.09
CA GLU A 287 -8.46 15.04 -19.44
C GLU A 287 -9.22 15.49 -18.19
N VAL A 288 -10.15 16.44 -18.38
CA VAL A 288 -11.14 16.77 -17.35
C VAL A 288 -12.22 15.70 -17.38
N VAL A 289 -12.16 14.78 -16.41
CA VAL A 289 -13.03 13.63 -16.33
C VAL A 289 -14.19 13.85 -15.36
N GLN A 290 -15.36 13.31 -15.72
CA GLN A 290 -16.51 13.28 -14.83
C GLN A 290 -16.30 12.23 -13.73
N PRO A 291 -16.72 12.49 -12.48
CA PRO A 291 -16.62 11.50 -11.42
C PRO A 291 -17.38 10.22 -11.75
N ALA A 292 -16.76 9.07 -11.55
CA ALA A 292 -17.46 7.80 -11.70
C ALA A 292 -18.47 7.59 -10.57
N LYS A 293 -19.56 6.87 -10.87
CA LYS A 293 -20.58 6.51 -9.88
C LYS A 293 -20.06 5.39 -8.98
N LYS A 294 -19.88 5.66 -7.69
CA LYS A 294 -19.46 4.68 -6.68
C LYS A 294 -20.60 3.68 -6.42
N ILE A 295 -20.26 2.39 -6.31
CA ILE A 295 -21.15 1.37 -5.75
C ILE A 295 -21.09 1.50 -4.23
N ASP A 296 -22.25 1.53 -3.58
CA ASP A 296 -22.32 1.58 -2.12
C ASP A 296 -21.70 0.31 -1.53
N SER A 297 -20.74 0.51 -0.62
CA SER A 297 -20.12 -0.53 0.18
C SER A 297 -20.41 -0.27 1.65
N VAL A 298 -20.44 -1.33 2.45
CA VAL A 298 -20.71 -1.25 3.89
C VAL A 298 -19.41 -1.49 4.64
N MET A 299 -18.96 -0.51 5.41
CA MET A 299 -17.82 -0.70 6.32
C MET A 299 -18.11 -1.88 7.24
N TRP A 300 -17.14 -2.78 7.39
CA TRP A 300 -17.34 -4.02 8.13
C TRP A 300 -17.62 -3.80 9.64
N MET A 301 -17.32 -2.60 10.16
CA MET A 301 -17.68 -2.13 11.48
C MET A 301 -17.87 -0.61 11.46
N GLU A 302 -18.69 -0.07 12.36
CA GLU A 302 -18.86 1.38 12.51
C GLU A 302 -17.58 2.01 13.12
N PRO A 303 -17.07 3.15 12.58
CA PRO A 303 -15.79 3.73 13.02
C PRO A 303 -15.68 4.09 14.50
N GLN A 304 -16.74 4.56 15.15
CA GLN A 304 -16.74 4.90 16.57
C GLN A 304 -16.66 3.63 17.43
N ALA A 305 -17.48 2.61 17.16
CA ALA A 305 -17.42 1.31 17.84
C ALA A 305 -16.05 0.62 17.67
N ALA A 306 -15.48 0.71 16.46
CA ALA A 306 -14.15 0.21 16.18
C ALA A 306 -13.05 0.95 16.97
N ALA A 307 -13.16 2.28 17.08
CA ALA A 307 -12.25 3.08 17.88
C ALA A 307 -12.36 2.73 19.37
N GLU A 308 -13.57 2.61 19.90
CA GLU A 308 -13.83 2.21 21.30
C GLU A 308 -13.20 0.86 21.61
N ARG A 309 -13.29 -0.13 20.72
CA ARG A 309 -12.67 -1.45 20.94
C ARG A 309 -11.14 -1.40 21.18
N LEU A 310 -10.44 -0.43 20.59
CA LEU A 310 -9.01 -0.21 20.81
C LEU A 310 -8.72 0.77 21.96
N LEU A 311 -9.62 1.72 22.18
CA LEU A 311 -9.42 2.82 23.13
C LEU A 311 -9.96 2.53 24.54
N ASP A 312 -10.96 1.66 24.66
CA ASP A 312 -11.62 1.31 25.92
C ASP A 312 -11.12 -0.02 26.50
N SER A 313 -10.24 -0.73 25.80
CA SER A 313 -9.48 -1.82 26.43
C SER A 313 -8.80 -1.21 27.68
N ASP A 314 -9.21 -1.67 28.86
CA ASP A 314 -9.01 -1.09 30.20
C ASP A 314 -7.53 -1.18 30.65
N LEU A 315 -6.67 -0.64 29.79
CA LEU A 315 -5.24 -0.56 29.91
C LEU A 315 -4.84 0.44 30.98
N SER A 316 -5.76 1.30 31.44
CA SER A 316 -5.52 2.15 32.60
C SER A 316 -5.25 1.30 33.85
N ALA A 317 -5.97 0.19 34.04
CA ALA A 317 -5.71 -0.75 35.14
C ALA A 317 -4.36 -1.47 34.98
N VAL A 318 -4.05 -1.94 33.76
CA VAL A 318 -2.77 -2.62 33.46
C VAL A 318 -1.58 -1.66 33.60
N LEU A 319 -1.69 -0.43 33.11
CA LEU A 319 -0.65 0.61 33.20
C LEU A 319 -0.48 1.16 34.63
N GLN A 320 -1.55 1.22 35.44
CA GLN A 320 -1.46 1.61 36.86
C GLN A 320 -0.79 0.53 37.73
N ASN A 321 -0.91 -0.75 37.35
CA ASN A 321 -0.22 -1.86 38.00
C ASN A 321 1.27 -1.97 37.62
N ILE A 322 1.75 -1.17 36.65
CA ILE A 322 3.15 -1.05 36.25
C ILE A 322 3.73 0.28 36.79
N LYS A 323 3.55 0.53 38.09
CA LYS A 323 4.45 1.47 38.79
C LYS A 323 5.78 0.76 39.00
N LEU A 324 6.76 1.09 38.16
CA LEU A 324 8.18 0.90 38.47
C LEU A 324 8.57 1.68 39.72
#